data_AF-A0A7X5IBE4-F1
#
_entry.id   AF-A0A7X5IBE4-F1
#
_cell.length_a   1.000
_cell.length_b   1.000
_cell.length_c   1.000
_cell.angle_alpha   90.00
_cell.angle_beta   90.00
_cell.angle_gamma   90.00
#
_symmetry.space_group_name_H-M   'P 1'
#
loop_
_entity.id
_entity.type
_entity.pdbx_description
1 polymer ?
#
loop_
_entity_poly.entity_id
_entity_poly.type
_entity_poly.pdbx_seq_one_letter_code
_entity_poly.pdbx_strand_id
1 'polypeptide(L)'
;MEKRKNLCAMIPEELHGRVKQEQEALALTLAQYVEMVLEEHFKKGGKEMGNGTRTLAFQVSEELFGRVKGYLAKHPGLSQREFVIGLITKELERYEAEKAPEEAAEIQEGQEADTDAS
;
A
#
# COMPACT_ATOMS: atom_id res chain seq x y z
N MET A 1 11.39 -27.24 -19.91
CA MET A 1 10.94 -26.22 -20.89
C MET A 1 9.70 -25.56 -20.33
N GLU A 2 9.72 -24.25 -20.14
CA GLU A 2 8.54 -23.51 -19.67
C GLU A 2 7.50 -23.42 -20.80
N LYS A 3 6.22 -23.53 -20.43
CA LYS A 3 5.10 -23.42 -21.38
C LYS A 3 4.92 -21.95 -21.76
N ARG A 4 5.33 -21.56 -22.97
CA ARG A 4 5.16 -20.19 -23.49
C ARG A 4 3.85 -20.06 -24.29
N LYS A 5 3.17 -18.93 -24.14
CA LYS A 5 1.98 -18.56 -24.93
C LYS A 5 2.17 -17.16 -25.51
N ASN A 6 1.66 -16.91 -26.70
CA ASN A 6 1.74 -15.59 -27.34
C ASN A 6 0.70 -14.63 -26.73
N LEU A 7 1.13 -13.39 -26.49
CA LEU A 7 0.25 -12.28 -26.11
C LEU A 7 0.12 -11.37 -27.34
N CYS A 8 -1.11 -11.17 -27.82
CA CYS A 8 -1.40 -10.29 -28.96
C CYS A 8 -2.46 -9.26 -28.54
N ALA A 9 -2.14 -7.99 -28.70
CA ALA A 9 -3.06 -6.88 -28.46
C ALA A 9 -2.79 -5.76 -29.47
N MET A 10 -3.84 -5.08 -29.92
CA MET A 10 -3.68 -3.87 -30.71
C MET A 10 -3.35 -2.72 -29.77
N ILE A 11 -2.23 -2.05 -30.02
CA ILE A 11 -1.78 -0.89 -29.24
C ILE A 11 -1.70 0.34 -30.15
N PRO A 12 -1.87 1.56 -29.60
CA PRO A 12 -1.68 2.79 -30.38
C PRO A 12 -0.29 2.87 -31.01
N GLU A 13 -0.20 3.50 -32.18
CA GLU A 13 1.05 3.63 -32.95
C GLU A 13 2.16 4.34 -32.15
N GLU A 14 1.82 5.38 -31.38
CA GLU A 14 2.77 6.06 -30.50
C GLU A 14 3.39 5.12 -29.46
N LEU A 15 2.56 4.26 -28.86
CA LEU A 15 3.04 3.32 -27.84
C LEU A 15 3.92 2.24 -28.48
N HIS A 16 3.52 1.74 -29.65
CA HIS A 16 4.33 0.81 -30.43
C HIS A 16 5.70 1.40 -30.80
N GLY A 17 5.74 2.67 -31.22
CA GLY A 17 6.97 3.39 -31.53
C GLY A 17 7.93 3.48 -30.35
N ARG A 18 7.41 3.81 -29.15
CA ARG A 18 8.20 3.87 -27.92
C ARG A 18 8.74 2.51 -27.52
N VAL A 19 7.91 1.48 -27.52
CA VAL A 19 8.31 0.09 -27.22
C VAL A 19 9.45 -0.36 -28.14
N LYS A 20 9.38 -0.02 -29.43
CA LYS A 20 10.42 -0.36 -30.41
C LYS A 20 11.75 0.37 -30.15
N GLN A 21 11.70 1.65 -29.78
CA GLN A 21 12.91 2.40 -29.44
C GLN A 21 13.57 1.87 -28.16
N GLU A 22 12.78 1.58 -27.14
CA GLU A 22 13.29 1.09 -25.86
C GLU A 22 13.88 -0.32 -25.95
N GLN A 23 13.24 -1.25 -26.67
CA GLN A 23 13.82 -2.59 -26.86
C GLN A 23 15.17 -2.52 -27.60
N GLU A 24 15.31 -1.63 -28.60
CA GLU A 24 16.54 -1.48 -29.40
C GLU A 24 17.65 -0.86 -28.55
N ALA A 25 17.32 0.16 -27.74
CA ALA A 25 18.25 0.79 -26.81
C ALA A 25 18.77 -0.20 -25.74
N LEU A 26 17.91 -1.12 -25.30
CA LEU A 26 18.23 -2.16 -24.31
C LEU A 26 18.80 -3.44 -24.93
N ALA A 27 18.93 -3.50 -26.26
CA ALA A 27 19.32 -4.69 -27.02
C ALA A 27 18.48 -5.95 -26.69
N LEU A 28 17.18 -5.76 -26.43
CA LEU A 28 16.22 -6.81 -26.13
C LEU A 28 15.36 -7.14 -27.34
N THR A 29 14.91 -8.39 -27.42
CA THR A 29 13.82 -8.76 -28.32
C THR A 29 12.48 -8.27 -27.77
N LEU A 30 11.49 -8.04 -28.63
CA LEU A 30 10.14 -7.61 -28.22
C LEU A 30 9.55 -8.52 -27.14
N ALA A 31 9.74 -9.84 -27.27
CA ALA A 31 9.27 -10.81 -26.29
C ALA A 31 9.91 -10.61 -24.91
N GLN A 32 11.22 -10.38 -24.85
CA GLN A 32 11.96 -10.13 -23.61
C GLN A 32 11.60 -8.78 -22.99
N TYR A 33 11.44 -7.74 -23.82
CA TYR A 33 11.02 -6.44 -23.35
C TYR A 33 9.60 -6.49 -22.76
N VAL A 34 8.65 -7.13 -23.45
CA VAL A 34 7.29 -7.33 -22.94
C VAL A 34 7.28 -8.18 -21.68
N GLU A 35 8.09 -9.25 -21.62
CA GLU A 35 8.25 -10.07 -20.41
C GLU A 35 8.77 -9.23 -19.23
N MET A 36 9.81 -8.42 -19.44
CA MET A 36 10.36 -7.51 -18.42
C MET A 36 9.33 -6.47 -17.95
N VAL A 37 8.60 -5.84 -18.86
CA VAL A 37 7.57 -4.84 -18.54
C VAL A 37 6.41 -5.50 -17.79
N LEU A 38 5.97 -6.69 -18.20
CA LEU A 38 4.92 -7.43 -17.50
C LEU A 38 5.39 -7.88 -16.13
N GLU A 39 6.61 -8.40 -16.01
CA GLU A 39 7.20 -8.74 -14.71
C GLU A 39 7.28 -7.53 -13.81
N GLU A 40 7.76 -6.39 -14.30
CA GLU A 40 7.82 -5.15 -13.54
C GLU A 40 6.42 -4.67 -13.16
N HIS A 41 5.46 -4.70 -14.09
CA HIS A 41 4.08 -4.31 -13.84
C HIS A 41 3.43 -5.21 -12.79
N PHE A 42 3.64 -6.53 -12.83
CA PHE A 42 3.08 -7.45 -11.83
C PHE A 42 3.88 -7.48 -10.52
N LYS A 43 5.20 -7.22 -10.54
CA LYS A 43 6.05 -7.12 -9.34
C LYS A 43 5.87 -5.77 -8.61
N LYS A 44 5.68 -4.67 -9.34
CA LYS A 44 5.50 -3.30 -8.79
C LYS A 44 4.05 -2.85 -8.68
N GLY A 45 3.12 -3.43 -9.45
CA GLY A 45 1.75 -2.91 -9.59
C GLY A 45 0.63 -3.94 -9.74
N GLY A 46 0.87 -5.24 -9.52
CA GLY A 46 -0.16 -6.22 -9.82
C GLY A 46 0.06 -7.59 -9.20
N LYS A 47 -0.08 -7.70 -7.89
CA LYS A 47 -0.69 -8.90 -7.29
C LYS A 47 -1.20 -8.57 -5.91
N GLU A 48 -2.51 -8.63 -5.80
CA GLU A 48 -3.21 -9.05 -4.59
C GLU A 48 -2.40 -10.17 -3.93
N MET A 49 -1.73 -9.84 -2.83
CA MET A 49 -1.49 -10.83 -1.80
C MET A 49 -2.86 -11.09 -1.20
N GLY A 50 -3.52 -12.15 -1.68
CA GLY A 50 -4.64 -12.74 -0.96
C GLY A 50 -4.17 -12.99 0.48
N ASN A 51 -4.58 -12.10 1.39
CA ASN A 51 -4.57 -12.17 2.85
C ASN A 51 -4.95 -10.82 3.52
N GLY A 52 -5.73 -9.94 2.85
CA GLY A 52 -6.28 -8.73 3.49
C GLY A 52 -5.26 -7.70 4.01
N THR A 53 -3.97 -7.81 3.64
CA THR A 53 -2.92 -6.90 4.09
C THR A 53 -2.50 -5.94 2.97
N ARG A 54 -2.41 -4.65 3.30
CA ARG A 54 -1.85 -3.60 2.44
C ARG A 54 -0.49 -3.16 3.00
N THR A 55 0.48 -2.97 2.12
CA THR A 55 1.83 -2.51 2.51
C THR A 55 1.88 -0.99 2.59
N LEU A 56 2.32 -0.44 3.73
CA LEU A 56 2.64 0.97 3.90
C LEU A 56 4.15 1.17 3.78
N ALA A 57 4.61 1.82 2.71
CA ALA A 57 6.02 2.14 2.49
C ALA A 57 6.22 3.66 2.56
N PHE A 58 7.18 4.10 3.36
CA PHE A 58 7.57 5.51 3.47
C PHE A 58 9.08 5.63 3.71
N GLN A 59 9.66 6.76 3.29
CA GLN A 59 11.07 7.09 3.56
C GLN A 59 11.19 7.80 4.92
N VAL A 60 12.25 7.49 5.65
CA VAL A 60 12.60 8.15 6.92
C VAL A 60 14.03 8.68 6.85
N SER A 61 14.35 9.67 7.68
CA SER A 61 15.74 10.13 7.81
C SER A 61 16.63 9.04 8.41
N GLU A 62 17.92 9.07 8.09
CA GLU A 62 18.90 8.14 8.66
C GLU A 62 18.99 8.25 10.18
N GLU A 63 18.85 9.47 10.72
CA GLU A 63 18.84 9.70 12.16
C GLU A 63 17.68 8.93 12.83
N LEU A 64 16.47 9.04 12.26
CA LEU A 64 15.29 8.35 12.80
C LEU A 64 15.46 6.83 12.67
N PHE A 65 15.97 6.35 11.54
CA PHE A 65 16.27 4.93 11.35
C PHE A 65 17.25 4.39 12.39
N GLY A 66 18.34 5.11 12.65
CA GLY A 66 19.33 4.74 13.66
C GLY A 66 18.73 4.70 15.07
N ARG A 67 17.90 5.70 15.42
CA ARG A 67 17.19 5.73 16.70
C ARG A 67 16.25 4.53 16.88
N VAL A 68 15.48 4.19 15.85
CA VAL A 68 14.59 3.02 15.86
C VAL A 68 15.39 1.73 16.05
N LYS A 69 16.51 1.55 15.33
CA LYS A 69 17.39 0.38 15.51
C LYS A 69 17.93 0.28 16.93
N GLY A 70 18.40 1.39 17.50
CA GLY A 70 18.90 1.44 18.89
C GLY A 70 17.83 1.08 19.92
N TYR A 71 16.59 1.50 19.68
CA TYR A 71 15.45 1.13 20.53
C TYR A 71 15.15 -0.38 20.46
N LEU A 72 15.08 -0.95 19.25
CA LEU A 72 14.81 -2.38 19.05
C LEU A 72 15.92 -3.27 19.63
N ALA A 73 17.18 -2.84 19.56
CA ALA A 73 18.30 -3.57 20.16
C ALA A 73 18.18 -3.70 21.70
N LYS A 74 17.53 -2.73 22.36
CA LYS A 74 17.28 -2.75 23.81
C LYS A 74 16.04 -3.54 24.21
N HIS A 75 15.19 -3.91 23.24
CA HIS A 75 13.93 -4.63 23.46
C HIS A 75 13.97 -5.96 22.69
N PRO A 76 14.80 -6.93 23.15
CA PRO A 76 14.91 -8.23 22.49
C PRO A 76 13.56 -8.94 22.51
N GLY A 77 13.03 -9.25 21.32
CA GLY A 77 11.70 -9.86 21.14
C GLY A 77 10.69 -8.95 20.46
N LEU A 78 10.96 -7.65 20.34
CA LEU A 78 10.12 -6.72 19.56
C LEU A 78 10.67 -6.59 18.15
N SER A 79 9.90 -7.04 17.15
CA SER A 79 10.26 -6.81 15.75
C SER A 79 9.98 -5.37 15.33
N GLN A 80 10.71 -4.89 14.33
CA GLN A 80 10.46 -3.56 13.73
C GLN A 80 9.02 -3.43 13.22
N ARG A 81 8.45 -4.52 12.69
CA ARG A 81 7.06 -4.56 12.23
C ARG A 81 6.08 -4.39 13.39
N GLU A 82 6.24 -5.14 14.47
CA GLU A 82 5.36 -5.06 15.65
C GLU A 82 5.44 -3.69 16.32
N PHE A 83 6.64 -3.11 16.39
CA PHE A 83 6.83 -1.75 16.90
C PHE A 83 6.01 -0.73 16.10
N VAL A 84 6.10 -0.75 14.77
CA VAL A 84 5.37 0.19 13.91
C VAL A 84 3.86 -0.05 13.96
N ILE A 85 3.42 -1.31 13.92
CA ILE A 85 1.99 -1.65 14.02
C ILE A 85 1.43 -1.18 15.36
N GLY A 86 2.11 -1.48 16.47
CA GLY A 86 1.67 -1.07 17.81
C GLY A 86 1.58 0.45 17.98
N LEU A 87 2.52 1.21 17.37
CA LEU A 87 2.48 2.67 17.39
C LEU A 87 1.27 3.22 16.64
N ILE A 88 0.95 2.66 15.47
CA ILE A 88 -0.22 3.06 14.68
C ILE A 88 -1.52 2.69 15.41
N THR A 89 -1.66 1.45 15.87
CA THR A 89 -2.87 0.98 16.57
C THR A 89 -3.16 1.83 17.80
N LYS A 90 -2.14 2.11 18.63
CA LYS A 90 -2.30 2.93 19.83
C LYS A 90 -2.79 4.35 19.52
N GLU A 91 -2.28 4.96 18.45
CA GLU A 91 -2.69 6.33 18.07
C GLU A 91 -4.13 6.34 17.52
N LEU A 92 -4.52 5.31 16.75
CA LEU A 92 -5.89 5.16 16.26
C LEU A 92 -6.87 4.93 17.41
N GLU A 93 -6.58 4.02 18.34
CA GLU A 93 -7.40 3.78 19.53
C GLU A 93 -7.59 5.05 20.36
N ARG A 94 -6.52 5.86 20.50
CA ARG A 94 -6.58 7.14 21.20
C ARG A 94 -7.50 8.12 20.47
N TYR A 95 -7.36 8.26 19.15
CA TYR A 95 -8.21 9.14 18.35
C TYR A 95 -9.69 8.73 18.41
N GLU A 96 -9.98 7.44 18.30
CA GLU A 96 -11.34 6.90 18.40
C GLU A 96 -11.95 7.11 19.81
N ALA A 97 -11.15 6.94 20.87
CA ALA A 97 -11.58 7.20 22.24
C ALA A 97 -11.84 8.70 22.51
N GLU A 98 -11.05 9.60 21.91
CA GLU A 98 -11.27 11.06 21.98
C GLU A 98 -12.50 11.51 21.16
N LYS A 99 -12.90 10.75 20.14
CA LYS A 99 -14.09 10.98 19.28
C LYS A 99 -15.41 10.45 19.87
N ALA A 100 -15.36 9.37 20.64
CA ALA A 100 -16.52 8.74 21.27
C ALA A 100 -17.44 9.66 22.12
N PRO A 101 -16.95 10.70 22.84
CA PRO A 101 -17.83 11.57 23.60
C PRO A 101 -18.63 12.59 22.75
N GLU A 102 -18.30 12.83 21.48
CA GLU A 102 -19.05 13.77 20.63
C GLU A 102 -20.26 13.11 19.93
N GLU A 103 -20.14 11.86 19.46
CA GLU A 103 -21.27 11.16 18.80
C GLU A 103 -22.36 10.71 19.80
N ALA A 104 -22.01 10.46 21.06
CA ALA A 104 -23.00 10.13 22.10
C ALA A 104 -23.83 11.34 22.57
N ALA A 105 -23.34 12.56 22.34
CA ALA A 105 -24.05 13.80 22.66
C ALA A 105 -25.04 14.20 21.55
N GLU A 106 -24.69 14.01 20.28
CA GLU A 106 -25.60 14.30 19.15
C GLU A 106 -26.80 13.35 19.07
N ILE A 107 -26.65 12.09 19.51
CA ILE A 107 -27.77 11.12 19.52
C ILE A 107 -28.78 11.44 20.63
N GLN A 108 -28.36 12.09 21.73
CA GLN A 108 -29.26 12.45 22.83
C GLN A 108 -30.08 13.73 22.54
N GLU A 109 -29.51 14.75 21.89
CA GLU A 109 -30.27 15.97 21.55
C GLU A 109 -31.29 15.76 20.41
N GLY A 110 -31.07 14.78 19.52
CA GLY A 110 -31.99 14.48 18.42
C GLY A 110 -33.24 13.65 18.80
N GLN A 111 -33.27 13.03 19.98
CA GLN A 111 -34.37 12.14 20.40
C GLN A 111 -35.37 12.79 21.38
N GLU A 112 -35.04 13.92 22.00
CA GLU A 112 -35.98 14.61 22.91
C GLU A 112 -36.95 15.57 22.18
N ALA A 113 -36.71 15.90 20.90
CA ALA A 113 -37.53 16.87 20.16
C ALA A 113 -38.80 16.30 19.51
N ASP A 114 -39.04 14.97 19.52
CA ASP A 114 -40.14 14.33 18.76
C ASP A 114 -41.23 13.67 19.63
N THR A 115 -41.30 13.94 20.95
CA THR A 115 -42.27 13.26 21.85
C THR A 115 -43.35 14.12 22.51
N ASP A 116 -43.49 15.42 22.21
CA ASP A 116 -44.53 16.27 22.84
C ASP A 116 -45.50 16.99 21.87
N ALA A 117 -45.67 16.50 20.63
CA ALA A 117 -46.66 17.04 19.70
C ALA A 117 -47.61 15.95 19.17
N SER A 118 -48.46 15.38 20.03
CA SER A 118 -49.68 14.66 19.61
C SER A 118 -50.75 14.68 20.69
#